data_AF-A0A699K6B5-F1
#
_entry.id   AF-A0A699K6B5-F1
#
_cell.length_a   1.000
_cell.length_b   1.000
_cell.length_c   1.000
_cell.angle_alpha   90.00
_cell.angle_beta   90.00
_cell.angle_gamma   90.00
#
_symmetry.space_group_name_H-M   'P 1'
#
loop_
_entity.id
_entity.type
_entity.pdbx_description
1 polymer ?
#
loop_
_entity_poly.entity_id
_entity_poly.type
_entity_poly.pdbx_seq_one_letter_code
_entity_poly.pdbx_strand_id
1 'polypeptide(L)'
;MYLTASRPDVVHATCYCAGYQVRPTEKHLKEVKRILRYLKNTIHIGLWYSKDTSFELTAFSYSNHAGCLDSRKITSGGIKFLGGDKLVSWSSKNQDCTSMSSAEAAYVILSA
;
A
#
# COMPACT_ATOMS: atom_id res chain seq x y z
N MET A 1 7.08 9.17 1.59
CA MET A 1 6.35 9.06 0.30
C MET A 1 7.22 8.61 -0.87
N TYR A 2 8.49 9.01 -0.98
CA TYR A 2 9.33 8.68 -2.15
C TYR A 2 9.61 7.17 -2.35
N LEU A 3 10.09 6.47 -1.32
CA LEU A 3 10.45 5.04 -1.45
C LEU A 3 9.25 4.14 -1.79
N THR A 4 8.07 4.45 -1.26
CA THR A 4 6.85 3.69 -1.51
C THR A 4 6.32 3.86 -2.94
N ALA A 5 6.69 4.93 -3.64
CA ALA A 5 6.29 5.12 -5.04
C ALA A 5 7.14 4.29 -6.02
N SER A 6 8.42 4.06 -5.69
CA SER A 6 9.37 3.36 -6.56
C SER A 6 9.65 1.91 -6.17
N ARG A 7 9.21 1.45 -4.98
CA ARG A 7 9.51 0.11 -4.43
C ARG A 7 8.26 -0.60 -3.92
N PRO A 8 7.36 -1.06 -4.82
CA PRO A 8 6.12 -1.73 -4.44
C PRO A 8 6.30 -2.96 -3.55
N ASP A 9 7.44 -3.63 -3.68
CA ASP A 9 7.88 -4.79 -2.91
C ASP A 9 7.99 -4.52 -1.39
N VAL A 10 8.20 -3.27 -0.95
CA VAL A 10 8.27 -2.91 0.48
C VAL A 10 7.09 -2.08 0.97
N VAL A 11 6.19 -1.68 0.07
CA VAL A 11 5.10 -0.74 0.39
C VAL A 11 4.19 -1.29 1.47
N HIS A 12 3.73 -2.53 1.31
CA HIS A 12 2.81 -3.14 2.27
C HIS A 12 3.40 -3.19 3.68
N ALA A 13 4.64 -3.69 3.81
CA ALA A 13 5.34 -3.77 5.09
C ALA A 13 5.56 -2.39 5.72
N THR A 14 5.89 -1.38 4.92
CA THR A 14 6.09 0.00 5.37
C THR A 14 4.77 0.62 5.86
N CYS A 15 3.69 0.47 5.09
CA CYS A 15 2.35 0.96 5.46
C CYS A 15 1.85 0.30 6.75
N TYR A 16 2.05 -1.00 6.89
CA TYR A 16 1.69 -1.72 8.11
C TYR A 16 2.44 -1.16 9.34
N CYS A 17 3.76 -1.02 9.25
CA CYS A 17 4.57 -0.47 10.36
C CYS A 17 4.21 0.98 10.69
N ALA A 18 3.87 1.80 9.68
CA ALA A 18 3.46 3.20 9.88
C ALA A 18 2.21 3.33 10.75
N GLY A 19 1.30 2.34 10.72
CA GLY A 19 0.12 2.32 11.59
C GLY A 19 0.42 2.30 13.09
N TYR A 20 1.62 1.86 13.48
CA TYR A 20 2.04 1.77 14.88
C TYR A 20 3.03 2.88 15.28
N GLN A 21 3.20 3.92 14.46
CA GLN A 21 4.16 5.00 14.74
C GLN A 21 3.83 5.78 16.02
N VAL A 22 2.55 5.90 16.39
CA VAL A 22 2.11 6.59 17.61
C VAL A 22 2.52 5.82 18.87
N ARG A 23 2.56 4.48 18.81
CA ARG A 23 2.95 3.62 19.95
C ARG A 23 3.69 2.37 19.46
N PRO A 24 4.96 2.50 19.04
CA PRO A 24 5.71 1.39 18.48
C PRO A 24 6.08 0.39 19.57
N THR A 25 6.14 -0.90 19.20
CA THR A 25 6.62 -1.98 20.07
C THR A 25 7.97 -2.48 19.55
N GLU A 26 8.69 -3.26 20.36
CA GLU A 26 9.96 -3.85 19.94
C GLU A 26 9.83 -4.71 18.66
N LYS A 27 8.69 -5.40 18.50
CA LYS A 27 8.36 -6.16 17.29
C LYS A 27 8.30 -5.24 16.06
N HIS A 28 7.61 -4.10 16.15
CA HIS A 28 7.51 -3.14 15.05
C HIS A 28 8.90 -2.56 14.70
N LEU A 29 9.71 -2.23 15.70
CA LEU A 29 11.07 -1.72 15.49
C LEU A 29 11.98 -2.74 14.78
N LYS A 30 11.82 -4.03 15.10
CA LYS A 30 12.56 -5.11 14.43
C LYS A 30 12.21 -5.20 12.95
N GLU A 31 10.92 -5.13 12.60
CA GLU A 31 10.48 -5.16 11.20
C GLU A 31 10.92 -3.91 10.43
N VAL A 32 10.86 -2.72 11.04
CA VAL A 32 11.39 -1.50 10.43
C VAL A 32 12.89 -1.63 10.12
N LYS A 33 13.68 -2.16 11.06
CA LYS A 33 15.12 -2.43 10.82
C LYS A 33 15.34 -3.42 9.67
N ARG A 34 14.46 -4.42 9.51
CA ARG A 34 14.50 -5.38 8.41
C ARG A 34 14.21 -4.70 7.07
N ILE A 35 13.19 -3.85 6.99
CA ILE A 35 12.86 -3.05 5.80
C ILE A 35 14.06 -2.18 5.39
N LEU A 36 14.66 -1.46 6.34
CA LEU A 36 15.84 -0.62 6.08
C LEU A 36 17.05 -1.42 5.57
N ARG A 37 17.30 -2.61 6.15
CA ARG A 37 18.39 -3.49 5.70
C ARG A 37 18.14 -4.02 4.30
N TYR A 38 16.91 -4.42 4.01
CA TYR A 38 16.52 -4.86 2.67
C TYR A 38 16.75 -3.75 1.65
N LEU A 39 16.27 -2.53 1.91
CA LEU A 39 16.51 -1.37 1.06
C LEU A 39 18.00 -1.11 0.82
N LYS A 40 18.84 -1.19 1.86
CA LYS A 40 20.30 -1.04 1.74
C LYS A 40 20.93 -2.10 0.82
N ASN A 41 20.43 -3.32 0.86
CA ASN A 41 21.00 -4.43 0.08
C ASN A 41 20.44 -4.50 -1.35
N THR A 42 19.33 -3.83 -1.63
CA THR A 42 18.67 -3.84 -2.94
C THR A 42 18.63 -2.45 -3.58
N ILE A 43 19.66 -1.62 -3.36
CA ILE A 43 19.73 -0.25 -3.89
C ILE A 43 19.68 -0.19 -5.42
N HIS A 44 20.09 -1.27 -6.09
CA HIS A 44 20.11 -1.41 -7.54
C HIS A 44 18.77 -1.89 -8.13
N ILE A 45 17.82 -2.26 -7.27
CA ILE A 45 16.48 -2.68 -7.69
C ILE A 45 15.59 -1.44 -7.82
N GLY A 46 15.02 -1.26 -9.01
CA GLY A 46 14.09 -0.17 -9.32
C GLY A 46 13.14 -0.55 -10.46
N LEU A 47 12.11 0.28 -10.66
CA LEU A 47 11.17 0.14 -11.77
C LEU A 47 11.74 0.77 -13.03
N TRP A 48 11.67 0.06 -14.15
CA TRP A 48 12.07 0.56 -15.47
C TRP A 48 10.84 0.79 -16.35
N TYR A 49 10.71 2.00 -16.90
CA TYR A 49 9.63 2.35 -17.81
C TYR A 49 10.20 2.59 -19.22
N SER A 50 10.09 1.60 -20.12
CA SER A 50 10.41 1.82 -21.54
C SER A 50 9.49 2.87 -22.16
N LYS A 51 10.04 3.67 -23.10
CA LYS A 51 9.34 4.75 -23.82
C LYS A 51 8.28 4.23 -24.81
N ASP A 52 8.40 2.98 -25.25
CA ASP A 52 7.59 2.42 -26.34
C ASP A 52 6.27 1.79 -25.88
N THR A 53 5.84 2.01 -24.64
CA THR A 53 4.55 1.50 -24.16
C THR A 53 3.42 2.45 -24.43
N SER A 54 2.25 1.89 -24.77
CA SER A 54 1.01 2.63 -24.90
C SER A 54 0.75 3.48 -23.66
N PHE A 55 0.28 4.72 -23.85
CA PHE A 55 -0.07 5.62 -22.75
C PHE A 55 -1.47 5.32 -22.24
N GLU A 56 -1.70 4.07 -21.83
CA GLU A 56 -2.98 3.64 -21.26
C GLU A 56 -2.84 3.57 -19.74
N LEU A 57 -3.66 4.35 -19.02
CA LEU A 57 -3.69 4.35 -17.56
C LEU A 57 -4.80 3.43 -17.06
N THR A 58 -4.45 2.34 -16.41
CA THR A 58 -5.40 1.42 -15.78
C THR A 58 -5.32 1.57 -14.26
N ALA A 59 -6.44 1.86 -13.61
CA ALA A 59 -6.49 1.99 -12.16
C ALA A 59 -7.43 0.96 -11.54
N PHE A 60 -7.00 0.36 -10.44
CA PHE A 60 -7.79 -0.56 -9.63
C PHE A 60 -7.96 0.05 -8.25
N SER A 61 -9.18 0.05 -7.72
CA SER A 61 -9.44 0.32 -6.31
C SER A 61 -9.73 -0.98 -5.58
N TYR A 62 -9.41 -1.04 -4.29
CA TYR A 62 -9.80 -2.15 -3.43
C TYR A 62 -10.27 -1.63 -2.08
N SER A 63 -11.17 -2.39 -1.48
CA SER A 63 -11.71 -2.18 -0.15
C SER A 63 -11.55 -3.48 0.64
N ASN A 64 -10.73 -3.44 1.69
CA ASN A 64 -10.59 -4.58 2.58
C ASN A 64 -11.40 -4.35 3.84
N HIS A 65 -12.33 -5.27 4.09
CA HIS A 65 -13.03 -5.41 5.35
C HIS A 65 -12.13 -6.11 6.37
N ALA A 66 -12.00 -5.52 7.56
CA ALA A 66 -11.42 -6.15 8.75
C ALA A 66 -10.02 -6.79 8.62
N GLY A 67 -9.16 -6.31 7.71
CA GLY A 67 -7.79 -6.83 7.54
C GLY A 67 -6.86 -6.59 8.75
N CYS A 68 -7.27 -5.73 9.69
CA CYS A 68 -6.59 -5.48 10.95
C CYS A 68 -7.45 -6.03 12.09
N LEU A 69 -7.10 -7.23 12.59
CA LEU A 69 -7.76 -7.86 13.75
C LEU A 69 -7.81 -6.92 14.97
N ASP A 70 -6.82 -6.03 15.09
CA ASP A 70 -6.69 -5.08 16.19
C ASP A 70 -7.68 -3.91 16.13
N SER A 71 -8.08 -3.44 14.95
CA SER A 71 -8.86 -2.19 14.82
C SER A 71 -10.19 -2.31 14.10
N ARG A 72 -10.44 -3.38 13.33
CA ARG A 72 -11.63 -3.56 12.46
C ARG A 72 -11.94 -2.38 11.52
N LYS A 73 -11.01 -1.43 11.37
CA LYS A 73 -11.13 -0.30 10.43
C LYS A 73 -11.08 -0.80 9.00
N ILE A 74 -11.83 -0.13 8.13
CA ILE A 74 -11.78 -0.40 6.69
C ILE A 74 -10.45 0.13 6.13
N THR A 75 -9.79 -0.66 5.29
CA THR A 75 -8.65 -0.18 4.50
C THR A 75 -9.10 -0.01 3.05
N SER A 76 -9.03 1.22 2.54
CA SER A 76 -9.18 1.50 1.12
C SER A 76 -7.81 1.64 0.48
N GLY A 77 -7.67 1.27 -0.78
CA GLY A 77 -6.50 1.67 -1.54
C GLY A 77 -6.73 1.62 -3.02
N GLY A 78 -5.69 1.98 -3.76
CA GLY A 78 -5.72 1.95 -5.20
C GLY A 78 -4.35 1.76 -5.80
N ILE A 79 -4.34 1.11 -6.95
CA ILE A 79 -3.20 0.83 -7.79
C ILE A 79 -3.42 1.53 -9.12
N LYS A 80 -2.38 2.16 -9.68
CA LYS A 80 -2.43 2.69 -11.05
C LYS A 80 -1.27 2.13 -11.85
N PHE A 81 -1.59 1.53 -12.98
CA PHE A 81 -0.69 0.98 -13.98
C PHE A 81 -0.69 1.86 -15.23
N LEU A 82 0.44 1.95 -15.91
CA LEU A 82 0.61 2.61 -17.19
C LEU A 82 1.12 1.60 -18.22
N GLY A 83 0.53 1.60 -19.41
CA GLY A 83 0.86 0.62 -20.46
C GLY A 83 0.43 -0.81 -20.11
N GLY A 84 -0.56 -0.96 -19.22
CA GLY A 84 -1.13 -2.23 -18.78
C GLY A 84 -0.38 -2.93 -17.65
N ASP A 85 0.96 -2.96 -17.67
CA ASP A 85 1.76 -3.77 -16.75
C ASP A 85 2.66 -2.97 -15.79
N LYS A 86 2.86 -1.67 -16.04
CA LYS A 86 3.81 -0.87 -15.24
C LYS A 86 3.13 -0.14 -14.11
N LEU A 87 3.34 -0.58 -12.88
CA LEU A 87 2.85 0.14 -11.69
C LEU A 87 3.49 1.53 -11.62
N VAL A 88 2.70 2.60 -11.56
CA VAL A 88 3.19 3.99 -11.47
C VAL A 88 2.82 4.65 -10.15
N SER A 89 1.70 4.26 -9.55
CA SER A 89 1.32 4.76 -8.23
C SER A 89 0.50 3.74 -7.47
N TRP A 90 0.65 3.78 -6.16
CA TRP A 90 -0.18 3.03 -5.24
C TRP A 90 -0.48 3.90 -4.02
N SER A 91 -1.66 3.71 -3.44
CA SER A 91 -2.04 4.33 -2.18
C SER A 91 -2.85 3.36 -1.33
N SER A 92 -2.67 3.46 -0.02
CA SER A 92 -3.48 2.76 0.98
C SER A 92 -3.82 3.74 2.09
N LYS A 93 -5.09 3.74 2.50
CA LYS A 93 -5.66 4.62 3.50
C LYS A 93 -6.53 3.78 4.43
N ASN A 94 -6.24 3.84 5.73
CA ASN A 94 -7.17 3.36 6.74
C ASN A 94 -8.25 4.43 6.91
N GLN A 95 -9.50 4.01 6.75
CA GLN A 95 -10.66 4.86 6.97
C GLN A 95 -11.01 4.84 8.45
N ASP A 96 -11.58 5.94 8.95
CA ASP A 96 -12.07 6.00 10.32
C ASP A 96 -13.40 5.25 10.51
N CYS A 97 -14.00 4.80 9.41
CA CYS A 97 -15.17 3.95 9.40
C CYS A 97 -14.79 2.47 9.63
N THR A 98 -15.61 1.78 10.43
CA THR A 98 -15.61 0.33 10.60
C THR A 98 -16.75 -0.26 9.78
N SER A 99 -16.55 -1.42 9.18
CA SER A 99 -17.62 -2.15 8.49
C SER A 99 -17.77 -3.55 9.07
N MET A 100 -18.96 -4.14 8.91
CA MET A 100 -19.27 -5.51 9.29
C MET A 100 -19.21 -6.50 8.11
N SER A 101 -19.04 -6.03 6.87
CA SER A 101 -18.87 -6.91 5.70
C SER A 101 -17.98 -6.30 4.61
N SER A 102 -17.45 -7.13 3.71
CA SER A 102 -16.71 -6.67 2.52
C SER A 102 -17.57 -5.81 1.58
N ALA A 103 -18.86 -6.16 1.42
CA ALA A 103 -19.78 -5.42 0.55
C ALA A 103 -20.05 -4.00 1.06
N GLU A 104 -20.29 -3.85 2.36
CA GLU A 104 -20.47 -2.55 2.99
C GLU A 104 -19.17 -1.73 2.94
N ALA A 105 -18.01 -2.34 3.18
CA ALA A 105 -16.73 -1.68 3.04
C ALA A 105 -16.49 -1.14 1.61
N ALA A 106 -16.86 -1.92 0.59
CA ALA A 106 -16.77 -1.49 -0.81
C ALA A 106 -17.72 -0.32 -1.10
N TYR A 107 -18.96 -0.40 -0.63
CA TYR A 107 -19.95 0.67 -0.81
C TYR A 107 -19.51 1.99 -0.16
N VAL A 108 -19.02 1.95 1.08
CA VAL A 108 -18.53 3.13 1.81
C VAL A 108 -17.34 3.78 1.09
N ILE A 109 -16.45 2.98 0.49
CA ILE A 109 -15.29 3.52 -0.24
C ILE A 109 -15.68 4.09 -1.60
N LEU A 110 -16.65 3.48 -2.30
CA LEU A 110 -17.13 3.99 -3.59
C LEU A 110 -17.98 5.26 -3.46
N SER A 111 -18.54 5.51 -2.29
CA SER A 111 -19.38 6.69 -2.00
C SER A 111 -18.64 7.84 -1.32
N ALA A 112 -17.36 7.67 -0.98
CA ALA A 112 -16.51 8.66 -0.32
C ALA A 112 -15.63 9.43 -1.32
#